data_AF-A0A4Q7L608-F1
#
_entry.id   AF-A0A4Q7L608-F1
#
_cell.length_a   1.000
_cell.length_b   1.000
_cell.length_c   1.000
_cell.angle_alpha   90.00
_cell.angle_beta   90.00
_cell.angle_gamma   90.00
#
_symmetry.space_group_name_H-M   'P 1'
#
loop_
_entity.id
_entity.type
_entity.pdbx_description
1 polymer ?
#
loop_
_entity_poly.entity_id
_entity_poly.type
_entity_poly.pdbx_seq_one_letter_code
_entity_poly.pdbx_strand_id
1 'polypeptide(L)'
;MAVSVADANFATFALVRSMDYGDVFAGKKKRSVPEVPAEPGLVVEDPGSGYCGAVVKIEYGNVVLEDRHGKHRVFPLSEAGFLVDGKPVTLIKPKVEPTKQRTMSASGSVRVEGHTARTARDSRIWVEGIHDAELVERVWGHDLRVEGVVVEPLHGVDDLPGLVAEFGTAPDRRLGVLVDHLVAGSKESRIVDSVRDDNVLVTGHPYVDIWQAVKPAAVGIRGWPTVPKGRPWKEGVCAALNWGDPLDGWRRVSAGVRDYRDLETPLIGAVERLIDFVTIDSGSPR
;
A
#
# COMPACT_ATOMS: atom_id res chain seq x y z
N MET A 1 -95.85 -13.86 -48.91
CA MET A 1 -95.66 -13.88 -47.44
C MET A 1 -94.95 -12.59 -47.06
N ALA A 2 -95.71 -11.57 -46.64
CA ALA A 2 -95.73 -10.98 -45.28
C ALA A 2 -94.49 -10.10 -45.01
N VAL A 3 -94.50 -8.78 -45.22
CA VAL A 3 -95.15 -7.64 -44.51
C VAL A 3 -94.42 -7.20 -43.21
N SER A 4 -94.28 -5.87 -43.10
CA SER A 4 -94.00 -4.98 -41.94
C SER A 4 -92.54 -4.78 -41.51
N VAL A 5 -91.92 -3.58 -41.52
CA VAL A 5 -92.21 -2.16 -41.10
C VAL A 5 -91.33 -1.82 -39.89
N ALA A 6 -90.48 -0.79 -40.01
CA ALA A 6 -90.40 0.39 -39.11
C ALA A 6 -89.02 1.10 -39.13
N ASP A 7 -89.12 2.42 -39.00
CA ASP A 7 -88.17 3.53 -39.13
C ASP A 7 -86.92 3.55 -38.24
N ALA A 8 -85.90 4.35 -38.63
CA ALA A 8 -85.31 5.39 -37.77
C ALA A 8 -84.27 6.29 -38.47
N ASN A 9 -84.35 7.58 -38.15
CA ASN A 9 -83.50 8.72 -38.53
C ASN A 9 -81.98 8.56 -38.29
N PHE A 10 -81.16 9.14 -39.16
CA PHE A 10 -79.80 9.58 -38.83
C PHE A 10 -79.60 11.03 -39.28
N ALA A 11 -79.38 11.93 -38.31
CA ALA A 11 -79.03 13.32 -38.51
C ALA A 11 -77.51 13.53 -38.39
N THR A 12 -76.96 14.25 -39.35
CA THR A 12 -75.54 14.60 -39.51
C THR A 12 -75.16 15.77 -38.59
N PHE A 13 -74.14 15.60 -37.74
CA PHE A 13 -73.54 16.68 -36.93
C PHE A 13 -72.34 17.31 -37.64
N ALA A 14 -72.28 18.65 -37.60
CA ALA A 14 -71.23 19.48 -38.19
C ALA A 14 -69.97 19.58 -37.30
N LEU A 15 -68.80 19.63 -37.94
CA LEU A 15 -67.47 19.83 -37.35
C LEU A 15 -67.31 21.21 -36.68
N VAL A 16 -66.78 21.24 -35.45
CA VAL A 16 -66.12 22.42 -34.85
C VAL A 16 -64.70 22.01 -34.44
N ARG A 17 -63.70 22.75 -34.93
CA ARG A 17 -62.25 22.55 -34.67
C ARG A 17 -61.92 22.84 -33.20
N SER A 18 -61.13 21.98 -32.54
CA SER A 18 -60.63 22.26 -31.18
C SER A 18 -59.44 23.22 -31.22
N MET A 19 -59.49 24.25 -30.38
CA MET A 19 -58.35 25.12 -30.06
C MET A 19 -57.30 24.32 -29.28
N ASP A 20 -56.04 24.39 -29.72
CA ASP A 20 -54.87 23.90 -29.00
C ASP A 20 -54.51 24.90 -27.88
N TYR A 21 -54.63 24.47 -26.63
CA TYR A 21 -54.12 25.22 -25.48
C TYR A 21 -52.72 24.69 -25.19
N GLY A 22 -51.71 25.45 -25.60
CA GLY A 22 -50.31 25.18 -25.31
C GLY A 22 -50.08 24.94 -23.82
N ASP A 23 -49.27 23.92 -23.53
CA ASP A 23 -48.96 23.40 -22.21
C ASP A 23 -48.53 24.50 -21.22
N VAL A 24 -49.40 24.76 -20.24
CA VAL A 24 -49.24 25.77 -19.19
C VAL A 24 -48.32 25.27 -18.05
N PHE A 25 -47.74 24.06 -18.18
CA PHE A 25 -46.82 23.45 -17.20
C PHE A 25 -45.38 23.33 -17.67
N ALA A 26 -44.97 24.05 -18.73
CA ALA A 26 -43.56 24.17 -19.12
C ALA A 26 -42.76 24.93 -18.05
N GLY A 27 -42.37 24.24 -16.98
CA GLY A 27 -41.49 24.75 -15.94
C GLY A 27 -40.21 25.29 -16.54
N LYS A 28 -39.80 26.50 -16.14
CA LYS A 28 -38.52 27.10 -16.55
C LYS A 28 -37.40 26.09 -16.30
N LYS A 29 -36.68 25.67 -17.34
CA LYS A 29 -35.45 24.85 -17.19
C LYS A 29 -34.52 25.58 -16.21
N LYS A 30 -34.31 25.02 -15.01
CA LYS A 30 -33.27 25.48 -14.09
C LYS A 30 -31.94 25.42 -14.86
N ARG A 31 -31.30 26.57 -15.05
CA ARG A 31 -29.93 26.60 -15.58
C ARG A 31 -29.05 25.90 -14.56
N SER A 32 -28.45 24.77 -14.95
CA SER A 32 -27.46 24.08 -14.14
C SER A 32 -26.25 24.99 -13.99
N VAL A 33 -25.86 25.29 -12.75
CA VAL A 33 -24.65 26.04 -12.45
C VAL A 33 -23.46 25.08 -12.62
N PRO A 34 -22.39 25.48 -13.33
CA PRO A 34 -21.23 24.61 -13.54
C PRO A 34 -20.55 24.27 -12.21
N GLU A 35 -20.23 22.99 -12.03
CA GLU A 35 -19.40 22.51 -10.93
C GLU A 35 -17.92 22.64 -11.31
N VAL A 36 -17.13 23.24 -10.43
CA VAL A 36 -15.69 23.45 -10.63
C VAL A 36 -14.94 22.84 -9.44
N PRO A 37 -13.96 21.94 -9.68
CA PRO A 37 -13.09 21.43 -8.62
C PRO A 37 -12.33 22.56 -7.91
N ALA A 38 -12.40 22.61 -6.58
CA ALA A 38 -11.65 23.57 -5.76
C ALA A 38 -10.17 23.18 -5.66
N GLU A 39 -9.47 23.19 -6.77
CA GLU A 39 -8.05 22.88 -6.87
C GLU A 39 -7.20 23.99 -6.24
N PRO A 40 -6.12 23.66 -5.50
CA PRO A 40 -5.22 24.69 -4.98
C PRO A 40 -4.71 25.61 -6.09
N GLY A 41 -4.81 26.92 -5.89
CA GLY A 41 -4.45 27.94 -6.87
C GLY A 41 -5.61 28.45 -7.73
N LEU A 42 -6.77 27.77 -7.74
CA LEU A 42 -7.96 28.29 -8.43
C LEU A 42 -8.42 29.60 -7.79
N VAL A 43 -8.51 30.67 -8.57
CA VAL A 43 -8.97 31.98 -8.08
C VAL A 43 -10.49 32.06 -8.21
N VAL A 44 -11.15 32.37 -7.09
CA VAL A 44 -12.60 32.52 -7.01
C VAL A 44 -12.98 33.77 -6.22
N GLU A 45 -14.17 34.27 -6.48
CA GLU A 45 -14.77 35.38 -5.75
C GLU A 45 -16.03 34.92 -5.00
N ASP A 46 -16.16 35.30 -3.73
CA ASP A 46 -17.41 35.16 -2.99
C ASP A 46 -18.30 36.40 -3.25
N PRO A 47 -19.45 36.27 -3.92
CA PRO A 47 -20.31 37.40 -4.26
C PRO A 47 -20.97 38.04 -3.03
N GLY A 48 -21.08 37.31 -1.92
CA GLY A 48 -21.69 37.83 -0.68
C GLY A 48 -20.82 38.85 0.03
N SER A 49 -19.50 38.62 0.09
CA SER A 49 -18.54 39.51 0.75
C SER A 49 -17.59 40.26 -0.19
N GLY A 50 -17.64 39.98 -1.50
CA GLY A 50 -16.73 40.56 -2.50
C GLY A 50 -15.27 40.10 -2.34
N TYR A 51 -15.04 38.99 -1.65
CA TYR A 51 -13.70 38.50 -1.37
C TYR A 51 -13.18 37.66 -2.52
N CYS A 52 -12.05 38.07 -3.11
CA CYS A 52 -11.38 37.37 -4.20
C CYS A 52 -10.06 36.77 -3.70
N GLY A 53 -9.88 35.46 -3.90
CA GLY A 53 -8.69 34.75 -3.44
C GLY A 53 -8.49 33.40 -4.12
N ALA A 54 -7.28 32.86 -4.02
CA ALA A 54 -6.92 31.55 -4.52
C ALA A 54 -7.27 30.47 -3.49
N VAL A 55 -7.83 29.35 -3.96
CA VAL A 55 -8.08 28.17 -3.13
C VAL A 55 -6.75 27.65 -2.58
N VAL A 56 -6.67 27.46 -1.27
CA VAL A 56 -5.50 26.86 -0.62
C VAL A 56 -5.78 25.39 -0.30
N LYS A 57 -6.94 25.13 0.31
CA LYS A 57 -7.37 23.80 0.76
C LYS A 57 -8.87 23.78 1.04
N ILE A 58 -9.43 22.58 1.16
CA ILE A 58 -10.73 22.36 1.79
C ILE A 58 -10.51 21.82 3.20
N GLU A 59 -11.14 22.42 4.19
CA GLU A 59 -11.05 22.01 5.60
C GLU A 59 -12.46 21.92 6.21
N TYR A 60 -12.80 20.76 6.80
CA TYR A 60 -14.12 20.49 7.41
C TYR A 60 -15.33 20.85 6.52
N GLY A 61 -15.24 20.64 5.20
CA GLY A 61 -16.32 20.95 4.26
C GLY A 61 -16.41 22.41 3.82
N ASN A 62 -15.46 23.25 4.22
CA ASN A 62 -15.32 24.64 3.78
C ASN A 62 -14.10 24.83 2.90
N VAL A 63 -14.13 25.80 2.00
CA VAL A 63 -12.95 26.20 1.21
C VAL A 63 -12.20 27.32 1.93
N VAL A 64 -10.87 27.22 1.95
CA VAL A 64 -9.99 28.27 2.45
C VAL A 64 -9.41 29.02 1.26
N LEU A 65 -9.64 30.33 1.21
CA LEU A 65 -9.15 31.23 0.16
C LEU A 65 -8.06 32.15 0.72
N GLU A 66 -7.01 32.35 -0.06
CA GLU A 66 -5.91 33.30 0.21
C GLU A 66 -6.01 34.49 -0.75
N ASP A 67 -6.03 35.72 -0.21
CA ASP A 67 -5.95 36.93 -1.04
C ASP A 67 -4.51 37.30 -1.42
N ARG A 68 -4.36 38.30 -2.30
CA ARG A 68 -3.07 38.82 -2.78
C ARG A 68 -2.12 39.33 -1.68
N HIS A 69 -2.60 39.54 -0.46
CA HIS A 69 -1.81 39.98 0.69
C HIS A 69 -1.50 38.81 1.65
N GLY A 70 -1.83 37.57 1.27
CA GLY A 70 -1.56 36.36 2.04
C GLY A 70 -2.55 36.13 3.19
N LYS A 71 -3.66 36.87 3.26
CA LYS A 71 -4.66 36.67 4.31
C LYS A 71 -5.58 35.51 3.93
N HIS A 72 -5.91 34.66 4.90
CA HIS A 72 -6.80 33.51 4.69
C HIS A 72 -8.21 33.77 5.23
N ARG A 73 -9.22 33.33 4.48
CA ARG A 73 -10.62 33.32 4.91
C ARG A 73 -11.30 32.01 4.51
N VAL A 74 -12.22 31.57 5.37
CA VAL A 74 -12.95 30.32 5.22
C VAL A 74 -14.37 30.62 4.72
N PHE A 75 -14.82 29.88 3.71
CA PHE A 75 -16.14 30.02 3.10
C PHE A 75 -16.82 28.66 2.97
N PRO A 76 -18.15 28.58 3.19
CA PRO A 76 -18.90 27.34 3.00
C PRO A 76 -18.96 26.97 1.51
N LEU A 77 -18.88 25.67 1.22
CA LEU A 77 -19.09 25.13 -0.14
C LEU A 77 -20.58 25.07 -0.46
N SER A 78 -21.19 26.21 -0.75
CA SER A 78 -22.60 26.32 -1.14
C SER A 78 -22.81 26.18 -2.66
N GLU A 79 -23.98 25.69 -3.07
CA GLU A 79 -24.39 25.66 -4.48
C GLU A 79 -24.41 27.09 -5.05
N ALA A 80 -23.76 27.28 -6.20
CA ALA A 80 -23.57 28.59 -6.84
C ALA A 80 -22.95 29.67 -5.93
N GLY A 81 -22.19 29.27 -4.91
CA GLY A 81 -21.65 30.15 -3.88
C GLY A 81 -20.47 31.01 -4.29
N PHE A 82 -19.86 30.76 -5.46
CA PHE A 82 -18.64 31.44 -5.89
C PHE A 82 -18.73 31.92 -7.34
N LEU A 83 -17.90 32.87 -7.71
CA LEU A 83 -17.71 33.32 -9.08
C LEU A 83 -16.32 32.93 -9.59
N VAL A 84 -16.25 32.42 -10.81
CA VAL A 84 -15.01 32.31 -11.61
C VAL A 84 -15.20 33.17 -12.84
N ASP A 85 -14.30 34.12 -13.08
CA ASP A 85 -14.41 35.09 -14.17
C ASP A 85 -15.78 35.81 -14.21
N GLY A 86 -16.33 36.13 -13.03
CA GLY A 86 -17.63 36.77 -12.87
C GLY A 86 -18.85 35.87 -13.13
N LYS A 87 -18.66 34.56 -13.36
CA LYS A 87 -19.75 33.59 -13.59
C LYS A 87 -19.96 32.71 -12.36
N PRO A 88 -21.22 32.47 -11.94
CA PRO A 88 -21.50 31.62 -10.80
C PRO A 88 -21.06 30.17 -11.05
N VAL A 89 -20.38 29.60 -10.06
CA VAL A 89 -19.91 28.22 -10.02
C VAL A 89 -20.22 27.58 -8.67
N THR A 90 -20.41 26.27 -8.67
CA THR A 90 -20.43 25.47 -7.44
C THR A 90 -19.05 24.84 -7.27
N LEU A 91 -18.35 25.20 -6.19
CA LEU A 91 -17.08 24.54 -5.87
C LEU A 91 -17.32 23.14 -5.33
N ILE A 92 -16.68 22.16 -5.94
CA ILE A 92 -16.72 20.76 -5.50
C ILE A 92 -15.34 20.30 -5.01
N LYS A 93 -15.32 19.31 -4.13
CA LYS A 93 -14.07 18.71 -3.66
C LYS A 93 -13.29 18.12 -4.86
N PRO A 94 -12.00 18.47 -5.06
CA PRO A 94 -11.21 17.88 -6.13
C PRO A 94 -11.21 16.36 -6.06
N LYS A 95 -11.39 15.71 -7.21
CA LYS A 95 -11.10 14.28 -7.34
C LYS A 95 -9.59 14.12 -7.24
N VAL A 96 -9.12 13.48 -6.19
CA VAL A 96 -7.70 13.13 -6.06
C VAL A 96 -7.43 12.03 -7.07
N GLU A 97 -6.76 12.36 -8.16
CA GLU A 97 -6.17 11.35 -9.05
C GLU A 97 -5.23 10.47 -8.20
N PRO A 98 -5.37 9.14 -8.22
CA PRO A 98 -4.48 8.28 -7.46
C PRO A 98 -3.05 8.52 -7.96
N THR A 99 -2.18 8.98 -7.06
CA THR A 99 -0.75 9.09 -7.31
C THR A 99 -0.29 7.76 -7.88
N LYS A 100 0.34 7.75 -9.07
CA LYS A 100 0.86 6.54 -9.72
C LYS A 100 1.59 5.71 -8.66
N GLN A 101 0.95 4.63 -8.21
CA GLN A 101 1.58 3.73 -7.25
C GLN A 101 2.85 3.22 -7.90
N ARG A 102 3.96 3.19 -7.16
CA ARG A 102 5.15 2.49 -7.62
C ARG A 102 4.71 1.10 -8.06
N THR A 103 4.88 0.82 -9.35
CA THR A 103 4.57 -0.48 -9.95
C THR A 103 5.49 -1.57 -9.43
N MET A 104 6.56 -1.21 -8.70
CA MET A 104 7.53 -2.13 -8.11
C MET A 104 7.64 -1.96 -6.58
N SER A 105 7.69 -3.07 -5.86
CA SER A 105 7.96 -3.12 -4.41
C SER A 105 9.46 -2.90 -4.10
N ALA A 106 9.81 -2.83 -2.81
CA ALA A 106 11.20 -2.76 -2.38
C ALA A 106 11.98 -4.07 -2.63
N SER A 107 11.31 -5.22 -2.80
CA SER A 107 11.94 -6.47 -3.25
C SER A 107 12.17 -6.50 -4.77
N GLY A 108 11.57 -5.57 -5.50
CA GLY A 108 11.61 -5.51 -6.96
C GLY A 108 10.48 -6.28 -7.65
N SER A 109 9.56 -6.88 -6.89
CA SER A 109 8.35 -7.51 -7.44
C SER A 109 7.43 -6.48 -8.11
N VAL A 110 6.78 -6.85 -9.21
CA VAL A 110 5.80 -6.00 -9.90
C VAL A 110 4.44 -6.20 -9.26
N ARG A 111 3.83 -5.10 -8.81
CA ARG A 111 2.48 -5.12 -8.24
C ARG A 111 1.48 -5.44 -9.35
N VAL A 112 0.95 -6.66 -9.36
CA VAL A 112 -0.14 -7.05 -10.27
C VAL A 112 -1.44 -6.49 -9.69
N GLU A 113 -2.10 -5.60 -10.43
CA GLU A 113 -3.44 -5.12 -10.09
C GLU A 113 -4.42 -6.31 -10.15
N GLY A 114 -5.05 -6.67 -9.02
CA GLY A 114 -6.06 -7.72 -8.95
C GLY A 114 -5.82 -8.83 -7.92
N HIS A 115 -4.66 -8.89 -7.25
CA HIS A 115 -4.51 -9.79 -6.11
C HIS A 115 -5.15 -9.17 -4.86
N THR A 116 -6.31 -9.70 -4.48
CA THR A 116 -6.86 -9.52 -3.13
C THR A 116 -5.86 -10.10 -2.13
N ALA A 117 -5.44 -9.29 -1.14
CA ALA A 117 -4.63 -9.77 -0.04
C ALA A 117 -5.25 -11.06 0.52
N ARG A 118 -4.48 -12.15 0.54
CA ARG A 118 -4.98 -13.44 1.04
C ARG A 118 -5.24 -13.30 2.54
N THR A 119 -6.20 -14.06 3.06
CA THR A 119 -6.28 -14.30 4.52
C THR A 119 -4.90 -14.78 5.00
N ALA A 120 -4.47 -14.33 6.18
CA ALA A 120 -3.18 -14.72 6.74
C ALA A 120 -3.01 -16.24 6.62
N ARG A 121 -1.95 -16.68 5.92
CA ARG A 121 -1.55 -18.08 5.89
C ARG A 121 -1.06 -18.46 7.27
N ASP A 122 -1.17 -19.73 7.61
CA ASP A 122 -0.55 -20.23 8.84
C ASP A 122 0.97 -20.42 8.70
N SER A 123 1.51 -20.30 7.48
CA SER A 123 2.95 -20.34 7.22
C SER A 123 3.70 -19.15 7.84
N ARG A 124 4.94 -19.38 8.27
CA ARG A 124 5.81 -18.39 8.93
C ARG A 124 7.21 -18.39 8.36
N ILE A 125 7.90 -17.26 8.51
CA ILE A 125 9.36 -17.17 8.37
C ILE A 125 9.93 -16.80 9.74
N TRP A 126 10.81 -17.64 10.27
CA TRP A 126 11.58 -17.36 11.47
C TRP A 126 12.94 -16.80 11.12
N VAL A 127 13.38 -15.82 11.90
CA VAL A 127 14.69 -15.17 11.76
C VAL A 127 15.37 -15.11 13.12
N GLU A 128 16.69 -15.02 13.15
CA GLU A 128 17.45 -15.11 14.41
C GLU A 128 17.27 -13.90 15.35
N GLY A 129 16.98 -12.73 14.80
CA GLY A 129 16.95 -11.50 15.58
C GLY A 129 15.91 -10.48 15.12
N ILE A 130 15.69 -9.48 15.98
CA ILE A 130 14.77 -8.38 15.69
C ILE A 130 15.24 -7.56 14.49
N HIS A 131 16.55 -7.32 14.36
CA HIS A 131 17.10 -6.57 13.22
C HIS A 131 16.88 -7.30 11.89
N ASP A 132 16.95 -8.62 11.91
CA ASP A 132 16.66 -9.49 10.77
C ASP A 132 15.19 -9.33 10.36
N ALA A 133 14.28 -9.43 11.32
CA ALA A 133 12.85 -9.27 11.08
C ALA A 133 12.54 -7.87 10.52
N GLU A 134 13.13 -6.83 11.10
CA GLU A 134 12.98 -5.45 10.64
C GLU A 134 13.55 -5.22 9.23
N LEU A 135 14.68 -5.84 8.89
CA LEU A 135 15.25 -5.75 7.54
C LEU A 135 14.37 -6.47 6.51
N VAL A 136 13.90 -7.67 6.86
CA VAL A 136 13.03 -8.46 5.99
C VAL A 136 11.71 -7.71 5.76
N GLU A 137 11.10 -7.18 6.81
CA GLU A 137 9.87 -6.39 6.73
C GLU A 137 10.05 -5.13 5.85
N ARG A 138 11.21 -4.47 5.96
CA ARG A 138 11.50 -3.28 5.16
C ARG A 138 11.56 -3.57 3.67
N VAL A 139 12.16 -4.68 3.27
CA VAL A 139 12.42 -4.99 1.85
C VAL A 139 11.33 -5.87 1.23
N TRP A 140 10.84 -6.88 1.95
CA TRP A 140 9.86 -7.86 1.44
C TRP A 140 8.50 -7.78 2.15
N GLY A 141 8.31 -6.92 3.15
CA GLY A 141 7.06 -6.90 3.93
C GLY A 141 5.81 -6.64 3.09
N HIS A 142 5.92 -5.89 1.98
CA HIS A 142 4.80 -5.73 1.04
C HIS A 142 4.39 -7.07 0.41
N ASP A 143 5.35 -7.81 -0.13
CA ASP A 143 5.13 -9.14 -0.74
C ASP A 143 4.58 -10.13 0.27
N LEU A 144 5.20 -10.20 1.45
CA LEU A 144 4.81 -11.10 2.53
C LEU A 144 3.37 -10.85 2.98
N ARG A 145 2.93 -9.58 3.08
CA ARG A 145 1.54 -9.24 3.43
C ARG A 145 0.54 -9.60 2.33
N VAL A 146 0.92 -9.49 1.06
CA VAL A 146 0.07 -9.96 -0.06
C VAL A 146 -0.14 -11.47 0.04
N GLU A 147 0.93 -12.19 0.38
CA GLU A 147 0.96 -13.64 0.52
C GLU A 147 0.46 -14.16 1.88
N GLY A 148 0.15 -13.27 2.81
CA GLY A 148 -0.33 -13.61 4.15
C GLY A 148 0.73 -14.29 5.04
N VAL A 149 2.01 -14.08 4.79
CA VAL A 149 3.13 -14.68 5.53
C VAL A 149 3.64 -13.71 6.59
N VAL A 150 3.90 -14.21 7.79
CA VAL A 150 4.42 -13.42 8.92
C VAL A 150 5.88 -13.79 9.19
N VAL A 151 6.69 -12.79 9.52
CA VAL A 151 8.08 -12.93 9.94
C VAL A 151 8.19 -12.76 11.44
N GLU A 152 8.82 -13.70 12.13
CA GLU A 152 8.93 -13.70 13.60
C GLU A 152 10.39 -13.88 14.02
N PRO A 153 10.93 -13.02 14.91
CA PRO A 153 12.25 -13.23 15.48
C PRO A 153 12.21 -14.36 16.51
N LEU A 154 13.21 -15.25 16.45
CA LEU A 154 13.50 -16.24 17.46
C LEU A 154 14.46 -15.66 18.50
N HIS A 155 14.41 -16.16 19.73
CA HIS A 155 15.40 -15.84 20.76
C HIS A 155 16.55 -16.86 20.77
N GLY A 156 17.02 -17.23 19.57
CA GLY A 156 18.02 -18.27 19.31
C GLY A 156 17.45 -19.54 18.67
N VAL A 157 18.29 -20.27 17.93
CA VAL A 157 17.95 -21.49 17.17
C VAL A 157 18.43 -22.79 17.83
N ASP A 158 18.85 -22.72 19.10
CA ASP A 158 19.48 -23.84 19.81
C ASP A 158 18.59 -25.08 19.95
N ASP A 159 17.27 -24.89 20.09
CA ASP A 159 16.26 -25.96 20.07
C ASP A 159 15.28 -25.79 18.90
N LEU A 160 15.83 -25.56 17.71
CA LEU A 160 15.01 -25.47 16.50
C LEU A 160 14.10 -26.69 16.30
N PRO A 161 14.53 -27.96 16.51
CA PRO A 161 13.66 -29.11 16.38
C PRO A 161 12.46 -29.10 17.34
N GLY A 162 12.65 -28.69 18.59
CA GLY A 162 11.57 -28.57 19.57
C GLY A 162 10.55 -27.50 19.16
N LEU A 163 11.02 -26.33 18.74
CA LEU A 163 10.17 -25.24 18.25
C LEU A 163 9.38 -25.64 17.00
N VAL A 164 10.01 -26.35 16.05
CA VAL A 164 9.34 -26.87 14.85
C VAL A 164 8.21 -27.85 15.24
N ALA A 165 8.48 -28.74 16.20
CA ALA A 165 7.48 -29.70 16.67
C ALA A 165 6.30 -29.01 17.37
N GLU A 166 6.56 -27.98 18.19
CA GLU A 166 5.52 -27.16 18.81
C GLU A 166 4.71 -26.38 17.78
N PHE A 167 5.39 -25.83 16.76
CA PHE A 167 4.71 -25.14 15.68
C PHE A 167 3.72 -26.07 15.00
N GLY A 168 4.09 -27.30 14.64
CA GLY A 168 3.17 -28.26 14.02
C GLY A 168 2.96 -27.94 12.54
N THR A 169 4.02 -28.14 11.77
CA THR A 169 4.09 -27.92 10.32
C THR A 169 3.17 -28.86 9.54
N ALA A 170 2.71 -28.41 8.38
CA ALA A 170 1.88 -29.18 7.45
C ALA A 170 2.08 -28.67 6.01
N PRO A 171 1.59 -29.39 4.98
CA PRO A 171 1.73 -28.96 3.58
C PRO A 171 1.20 -27.55 3.30
N ASP A 172 0.16 -27.13 4.00
CA ASP A 172 -0.48 -25.80 3.98
C ASP A 172 -0.01 -24.85 5.10
N ARG A 173 0.90 -25.33 5.96
CA ARG A 173 1.46 -24.62 7.10
C ARG A 173 2.98 -24.83 7.17
N ARG A 174 3.67 -24.17 6.25
CA ARG A 174 5.11 -24.30 6.05
C ARG A 174 5.89 -23.32 6.92
N LEU A 175 7.11 -23.71 7.27
CA LEU A 175 8.00 -22.88 8.06
C LEU A 175 9.31 -22.63 7.31
N GLY A 176 9.60 -21.37 7.04
CA GLY A 176 10.91 -20.92 6.61
C GLY A 176 11.76 -20.50 7.80
N VAL A 177 13.06 -20.78 7.78
CA VAL A 177 14.00 -20.33 8.82
C VAL A 177 15.21 -19.68 8.15
N LEU A 178 15.52 -18.45 8.51
CA LEU A 178 16.71 -17.73 8.08
C LEU A 178 17.71 -17.67 9.24
N VAL A 179 18.90 -18.24 9.02
CA VAL A 179 19.97 -18.29 10.03
C VAL A 179 21.15 -17.43 9.56
N ASP A 180 21.80 -16.73 10.49
CA ASP A 180 23.07 -16.08 10.21
C ASP A 180 24.23 -17.10 10.14
N HIS A 181 25.41 -16.65 9.73
CA HIS A 181 26.66 -17.41 9.70
C HIS A 181 26.57 -18.86 9.16
N LEU A 182 25.69 -19.13 8.19
CA LEU A 182 25.48 -20.48 7.69
C LEU A 182 26.61 -20.88 6.74
N VAL A 183 27.68 -21.43 7.32
CA VAL A 183 28.91 -21.85 6.64
C VAL A 183 29.20 -23.30 6.99
N ALA A 184 29.77 -24.06 6.05
CA ALA A 184 30.10 -25.47 6.26
C ALA A 184 30.95 -25.69 7.53
N GLY A 185 30.47 -26.55 8.44
CA GLY A 185 31.15 -26.89 9.68
C GLY A 185 30.86 -25.95 10.86
N SER A 186 30.03 -24.93 10.66
CA SER A 186 29.57 -24.04 11.73
C SER A 186 28.59 -24.76 12.68
N LYS A 187 28.23 -24.12 13.79
CA LYS A 187 27.22 -24.67 14.71
C LYS A 187 25.85 -24.71 14.03
N GLU A 188 25.57 -23.67 13.28
CA GLU A 188 24.34 -23.42 12.52
C GLU A 188 24.15 -24.51 11.46
N SER A 189 25.21 -24.91 10.74
CA SER A 189 25.10 -25.99 9.76
C SER A 189 24.68 -27.32 10.40
N ARG A 190 25.12 -27.62 11.63
CA ARG A 190 24.71 -28.83 12.36
C ARG A 190 23.24 -28.79 12.79
N ILE A 191 22.74 -27.60 13.14
CA ILE A 191 21.33 -27.39 13.49
C ILE A 191 20.47 -27.62 12.24
N VAL A 192 20.87 -27.08 11.10
CA VAL A 192 20.18 -27.33 9.81
C VAL A 192 20.11 -28.82 9.50
N ASP A 193 21.22 -29.55 9.61
CA ASP A 193 21.28 -30.99 9.31
C ASP A 193 20.39 -31.84 10.25
N SER A 194 20.02 -31.30 11.41
CA SER A 194 19.18 -31.98 12.40
C SER A 194 17.69 -31.88 12.11
N VAL A 195 17.25 -30.88 11.34
CA VAL A 195 15.84 -30.68 10.99
C VAL A 195 15.47 -31.60 9.83
N ARG A 196 14.55 -32.54 10.06
CA ARG A 196 14.04 -33.48 9.05
C ARG A 196 12.54 -33.34 8.93
N ASP A 197 12.11 -32.38 8.13
CA ASP A 197 10.70 -32.10 7.86
C ASP A 197 10.54 -31.46 6.47
N ASP A 198 9.72 -32.07 5.60
CA ASP A 198 9.46 -31.60 4.23
C ASP A 198 8.70 -30.26 4.17
N ASN A 199 8.13 -29.85 5.31
CA ASN A 199 7.41 -28.59 5.47
C ASN A 199 8.26 -27.51 6.16
N VAL A 200 9.55 -27.79 6.40
CA VAL A 200 10.54 -26.81 6.89
C VAL A 200 11.63 -26.58 5.85
N LEU A 201 11.96 -25.32 5.58
CA LEU A 201 13.15 -24.95 4.82
C LEU A 201 14.03 -24.04 5.67
N VAL A 202 15.25 -24.48 5.92
CA VAL A 202 16.27 -23.63 6.54
C VAL A 202 17.21 -23.10 5.45
N THR A 203 17.37 -21.79 5.43
CA THR A 203 18.38 -21.10 4.62
C THR A 203 19.22 -20.21 5.52
N GLY A 204 20.23 -19.57 4.96
CA GLY A 204 21.04 -18.63 5.69
C GLY A 204 21.99 -17.87 4.80
N HIS A 205 22.78 -17.02 5.43
CA HIS A 205 23.79 -16.20 4.77
C HIS A 205 25.15 -16.37 5.45
N PRO A 206 26.26 -16.13 4.73
CA PRO A 206 27.61 -16.39 5.27
C PRO A 206 28.09 -15.31 6.27
N TYR A 207 27.28 -14.28 6.50
CA TYR A 207 27.66 -13.14 7.33
C TYR A 207 27.52 -13.41 8.82
N VAL A 208 28.36 -12.75 9.62
CA VAL A 208 28.36 -12.88 11.09
C VAL A 208 27.11 -12.27 11.73
N ASP A 209 26.48 -11.31 11.07
CA ASP A 209 25.29 -10.61 11.53
C ASP A 209 24.58 -10.01 10.31
N ILE A 210 23.27 -9.82 10.41
CA ILE A 210 22.45 -9.23 9.34
C ILE A 210 22.94 -7.85 8.89
N TRP A 211 23.60 -7.07 9.75
CA TRP A 211 24.17 -5.79 9.35
C TRP A 211 25.17 -5.96 8.21
N GLN A 212 26.01 -7.00 8.27
CA GLN A 212 27.03 -7.26 7.27
C GLN A 212 26.42 -7.70 5.91
N ALA A 213 25.15 -8.09 5.89
CA ALA A 213 24.41 -8.37 4.66
C ALA A 213 23.94 -7.10 3.93
N VAL A 214 24.06 -5.93 4.54
CA VAL A 214 23.83 -4.63 3.89
C VAL A 214 25.11 -4.20 3.16
N LYS A 215 24.99 -3.73 1.91
CA LYS A 215 26.14 -3.28 1.13
C LYS A 215 26.83 -2.09 1.82
N PRO A 216 28.16 -2.09 1.93
CA PRO A 216 28.92 -0.98 2.53
C PRO A 216 28.54 0.41 1.97
N ALA A 217 28.31 0.49 0.65
CA ALA A 217 27.94 1.73 -0.02
C ALA A 217 26.59 2.30 0.45
N ALA A 218 25.62 1.45 0.84
CA ALA A 218 24.31 1.89 1.33
C ALA A 218 24.41 2.64 2.67
N VAL A 219 25.44 2.35 3.45
CA VAL A 219 25.71 2.97 4.76
C VAL A 219 26.94 3.89 4.74
N GLY A 220 27.48 4.20 3.55
CA GLY A 220 28.56 5.16 3.37
C GLY A 220 29.93 4.71 3.89
N ILE A 221 30.19 3.40 3.98
CA ILE A 221 31.48 2.87 4.42
C ILE A 221 32.22 2.16 3.27
N ARG A 222 33.55 2.11 3.34
CA ARG A 222 34.38 1.41 2.34
C ARG A 222 34.25 -0.11 2.39
N GLY A 223 33.92 -0.64 3.57
CA GLY A 223 33.77 -2.06 3.84
C GLY A 223 33.44 -2.27 5.31
N TRP A 224 32.81 -3.39 5.64
CA TRP A 224 32.57 -3.78 7.02
C TRP A 224 33.91 -4.05 7.73
N PRO A 225 34.12 -3.51 8.96
CA PRO A 225 35.36 -3.75 9.69
C PRO A 225 35.44 -5.21 10.15
N THR A 226 36.66 -5.74 10.21
CA THR A 226 36.91 -7.06 10.80
C THR A 226 36.92 -6.93 12.32
N VAL A 227 35.99 -7.62 12.99
CA VAL A 227 35.95 -7.69 14.46
C VAL A 227 36.67 -8.97 14.92
N PRO A 228 37.65 -8.88 15.83
CA PRO A 228 38.31 -10.06 16.39
C PRO A 228 37.33 -11.01 17.08
N LYS A 229 37.58 -12.32 16.96
CA LYS A 229 36.79 -13.35 17.66
C LYS A 229 36.80 -13.12 19.17
N GLY A 230 35.69 -13.48 19.83
CA GLY A 230 35.52 -13.32 21.27
C GLY A 230 35.07 -11.93 21.72
N ARG A 231 34.82 -11.00 20.78
CA ARG A 231 34.17 -9.72 21.05
C ARG A 231 32.75 -9.71 20.46
N PRO A 232 31.76 -9.09 21.11
CA PRO A 232 30.45 -8.87 20.51
C PRO A 232 30.61 -8.11 19.19
N TRP A 233 30.13 -8.71 18.09
CA TRP A 233 30.42 -8.21 16.75
C TRP A 233 29.86 -6.80 16.52
N LYS A 234 28.61 -6.55 16.91
CA LYS A 234 27.95 -5.23 16.79
C LYS A 234 28.70 -4.12 17.54
N GLU A 235 29.15 -4.38 18.76
CA GLU A 235 29.96 -3.43 19.53
C GLU A 235 31.30 -3.15 18.85
N GLY A 236 31.97 -4.20 18.34
CA GLY A 236 33.22 -4.05 17.61
C GLY A 236 33.08 -3.22 16.34
N VAL A 237 31.99 -3.41 15.59
CA VAL A 237 31.67 -2.61 14.40
C VAL A 237 31.43 -1.15 14.76
N CYS A 238 30.58 -0.89 15.76
CA CYS A 238 30.28 0.48 16.18
C CYS A 238 31.52 1.21 16.69
N ALA A 239 32.40 0.53 17.43
CA ALA A 239 33.67 1.08 17.88
C ALA A 239 34.62 1.40 16.71
N ALA A 240 34.73 0.51 15.73
CA ALA A 240 35.61 0.70 14.57
C ALA A 240 35.13 1.83 13.64
N LEU A 241 33.81 2.05 13.53
CA LEU A 241 33.21 3.07 12.66
C LEU A 241 32.82 4.35 13.40
N ASN A 242 33.05 4.41 14.72
CA ASN A 242 32.65 5.51 15.59
C ASN A 242 31.15 5.83 15.50
N TRP A 243 30.31 4.80 15.53
CA TRP A 243 28.85 4.91 15.38
C TRP A 243 28.07 5.02 16.69
N GLY A 244 28.75 4.95 17.84
CA GLY A 244 28.11 4.96 19.15
C GLY A 244 27.83 3.54 19.63
N ASP A 245 26.64 3.30 20.16
CA ASP A 245 26.22 1.98 20.64
C ASP A 245 25.58 1.13 19.52
N PRO A 246 25.25 -0.15 19.76
CA PRO A 246 24.59 -0.99 18.77
C PRO A 246 23.22 -0.48 18.29
N LEU A 247 22.47 0.26 19.10
CA LEU A 247 21.17 0.82 18.70
C LEU A 247 21.37 1.95 17.68
N ASP A 248 22.34 2.81 17.93
CA ASP A 248 22.76 3.88 17.03
C ASP A 248 23.37 3.34 15.73
N GLY A 249 24.10 2.24 15.81
CA GLY A 249 24.57 1.50 14.64
C GLY A 249 23.41 0.95 13.83
N TRP A 250 22.43 0.30 14.46
CA TRP A 250 21.28 -0.25 13.76
C TRP A 250 20.44 0.82 13.07
N ARG A 251 20.22 1.97 13.71
CA ARG A 251 19.53 3.12 13.10
C ARG A 251 20.22 3.57 11.81
N ARG A 252 21.56 3.59 11.78
CA ARG A 252 22.33 3.94 10.58
C ARG A 252 22.17 2.87 9.49
N VAL A 253 22.31 1.60 9.86
CA VAL A 253 22.20 0.47 8.91
C VAL A 253 20.82 0.43 8.29
N SER A 254 19.78 0.40 9.11
CA SER A 254 18.39 0.39 8.64
C SER A 254 18.07 1.61 7.78
N ALA A 255 18.51 2.82 8.15
CA ALA A 255 18.30 4.03 7.35
C ALA A 255 18.97 3.99 5.96
N GLY A 256 20.07 3.24 5.81
CA GLY A 256 20.76 3.08 4.54
C GLY A 256 20.03 2.17 3.54
N VAL A 257 19.16 1.29 4.01
CA VAL A 257 18.45 0.31 3.17
C VAL A 257 17.14 0.89 2.66
N ARG A 258 17.01 0.99 1.33
CA ARG A 258 15.79 1.46 0.65
C ARG A 258 15.08 0.32 -0.08
N ASP A 259 15.84 -0.54 -0.74
CA ASP A 259 15.33 -1.67 -1.51
C ASP A 259 16.37 -2.81 -1.55
N TYR A 260 16.02 -3.94 -2.17
CA TYR A 260 16.87 -5.13 -2.25
C TYR A 260 18.26 -4.86 -2.84
N ARG A 261 18.44 -3.80 -3.66
CA ARG A 261 19.73 -3.48 -4.28
C ARG A 261 20.76 -3.00 -3.27
N ASP A 262 20.33 -2.54 -2.10
CA ASP A 262 21.20 -2.15 -0.99
C ASP A 262 21.68 -3.38 -0.19
N LEU A 263 21.24 -4.59 -0.54
CA LEU A 263 21.61 -5.84 0.13
C LEU A 263 22.57 -6.69 -0.70
N GLU A 264 23.33 -7.55 -0.01
CA GLU A 264 24.20 -8.53 -0.63
C GLU A 264 23.42 -9.74 -1.16
N THR A 265 23.84 -10.26 -2.31
CA THR A 265 23.16 -11.37 -3.02
C THR A 265 22.90 -12.63 -2.19
N PRO A 266 23.82 -13.09 -1.32
CA PRO A 266 23.56 -14.27 -0.48
C PRO A 266 22.31 -14.14 0.41
N LEU A 267 22.06 -12.95 0.98
CA LEU A 267 20.85 -12.72 1.79
C LEU A 267 19.60 -12.68 0.91
N ILE A 268 19.66 -11.95 -0.22
CA ILE A 268 18.52 -11.84 -1.15
C ILE A 268 18.07 -13.23 -1.59
N GLY A 269 18.99 -14.05 -2.09
CA GLY A 269 18.65 -15.39 -2.56
C GLY A 269 18.20 -16.33 -1.45
N ALA A 270 18.66 -16.15 -0.21
CA ALA A 270 18.18 -16.94 0.93
C ALA A 270 16.71 -16.60 1.24
N VAL A 271 16.37 -15.32 1.36
CA VAL A 271 15.02 -14.84 1.64
C VAL A 271 14.06 -15.20 0.50
N GLU A 272 14.46 -15.03 -0.77
CA GLU A 272 13.63 -15.41 -1.92
C GLU A 272 13.27 -16.89 -1.91
N ARG A 273 14.23 -17.78 -1.64
CA ARG A 273 13.95 -19.22 -1.51
C ARG A 273 12.98 -19.53 -0.37
N LEU A 274 13.08 -18.82 0.75
CA LEU A 274 12.13 -18.97 1.86
C LEU A 274 10.73 -18.53 1.46
N ILE A 275 10.60 -17.37 0.82
CA ILE A 275 9.34 -16.83 0.34
C ILE A 275 8.72 -17.81 -0.65
N ASP A 276 9.46 -18.26 -1.65
CA ASP A 276 8.99 -19.24 -2.62
C ASP A 276 8.45 -20.47 -1.89
N PHE A 277 9.24 -21.05 -0.98
CA PHE A 277 8.87 -22.24 -0.21
C PHE A 277 7.58 -22.10 0.61
N VAL A 278 7.42 -21.00 1.35
CA VAL A 278 6.27 -20.82 2.25
C VAL A 278 5.00 -20.35 1.53
N THR A 279 5.13 -19.96 0.26
CA THR A 279 4.03 -19.47 -0.57
C THR A 279 3.60 -20.44 -1.67
N ILE A 280 4.31 -21.56 -1.88
CA ILE A 280 3.86 -22.60 -2.83
C ILE A 280 2.47 -23.09 -2.42
N ASP A 281 1.48 -22.87 -3.29
CA ASP A 281 0.15 -23.45 -3.09
C ASP A 281 0.21 -24.95 -3.39
N SER A 282 -0.14 -25.77 -2.40
CA SER A 282 -0.17 -27.24 -2.45
C SER A 282 -1.13 -27.84 -3.51
N GLY A 283 -1.69 -27.01 -4.39
CA GLY A 283 -2.66 -27.38 -5.42
C GLY A 283 -2.28 -27.07 -6.87
N SER A 284 -1.09 -26.51 -7.15
CA SER A 284 -0.63 -26.36 -8.56
C SER A 284 0.23 -27.54 -8.98
N PRO A 285 -0.20 -28.37 -9.95
CA PRO A 285 0.71 -29.32 -10.59
C PRO A 285 1.73 -28.54 -11.42
N ARG A 286 3.01 -28.91 -11.30
CA ARG A 286 4.07 -28.44 -12.20
C ARG A 286 3.86 -28.95 -13.61
#